data_AF-A0A0S9DKB2-F1
#
_entry.id   AF-A0A0S9DKB2-F1
#
_cell.length_a   1.000
_cell.length_b   1.000
_cell.length_c   1.000
_cell.angle_alpha   90.00
_cell.angle_beta   90.00
_cell.angle_gamma   90.00
#
_symmetry.space_group_name_H-M   'P 1'
#
loop_
_entity.id
_entity.type
_entity.pdbx_description
1 polymer ?
#
loop_
_entity_poly.entity_id
_entity_poly.type
_entity_poly.pdbx_seq_one_letter_code
_entity_poly.pdbx_strand_id
1 'polypeptide(L)' 'MTDCGCDKAKAELEEYLHNELCSTDAEDIREHLAGCTDCESELHVGRVLTEAVQRACRETAPGDLRDQVLLSIRTIQATH' A
#
# COMPACT_ATOMS: atom_id res chain seq x y z
N MET A 1 0.81 -18.64 25.30
CA MET A 1 1.06 -17.37 24.62
C MET A 1 0.47 -17.55 23.24
N THR A 2 -0.69 -16.95 23.00
CA THR A 2 -1.41 -17.06 21.73
C THR A 2 -0.52 -16.44 20.67
N ASP A 3 -0.14 -17.24 19.68
CA ASP A 3 0.54 -16.73 18.49
C ASP A 3 -0.39 -15.72 17.83
N CYS A 4 -0.03 -14.44 17.90
CA CYS A 4 -0.82 -13.34 17.37
C CYS A 4 -0.71 -13.26 15.83
N GLY A 5 0.10 -14.11 15.18
CA GLY A 5 0.34 -14.08 13.74
C GLY A 5 1.30 -12.97 13.29
N CYS A 6 1.98 -12.30 14.24
CA CYS A 6 2.87 -11.18 13.94
C CYS A 6 4.07 -11.58 13.06
N ASP A 7 4.59 -12.79 13.19
CA ASP A 7 5.76 -13.23 12.41
C ASP A 7 5.41 -13.32 10.92
N LYS A 8 4.23 -13.88 10.59
CA LYS A 8 3.72 -13.90 9.21
C LYS A 8 3.46 -12.48 8.71
N ALA A 9 2.72 -11.68 9.50
CA ALA A 9 2.37 -10.32 9.12
C ALA A 9 3.61 -9.44 8.85
N LYS A 10 4.67 -9.58 9.66
CA LYS A 10 5.94 -8.86 9.46
C LYS A 10 6.72 -9.37 8.25
N ALA A 11 6.71 -10.67 7.99
CA ALA A 11 7.38 -11.25 6.83
C ALA A 11 6.76 -10.75 5.51
N GLU A 12 5.44 -10.56 5.48
CA GLU A 12 4.69 -10.15 4.28
C GLU A 12 4.40 -8.64 4.24
N LEU A 13 4.83 -7.87 5.26
CA LEU A 13 4.44 -6.46 5.44
C LEU A 13 4.93 -5.55 4.32
N GLU A 14 6.13 -5.80 3.80
CA GLU A 14 6.72 -5.02 2.70
C GLU A 14 5.96 -5.26 1.38
N GLU A 15 5.62 -6.52 1.09
CA GLU A 15 4.81 -6.89 -0.07
C GLU A 15 3.40 -6.28 0.04
N TYR A 16 2.84 -6.25 1.26
CA TYR A 16 1.58 -5.56 1.54
C TYR A 16 1.69 -4.05 1.29
N LEU A 17 2.76 -3.39 1.77
CA LEU A 17 3.00 -1.95 1.60
C LEU A 17 3.06 -1.55 0.13
N HIS A 18 3.63 -2.41 -0.71
CA HIS A 18 3.80 -2.17 -2.14
C HIS A 18 2.63 -2.68 -3.01
N ASN A 19 1.57 -3.23 -2.40
CA ASN A 19 0.42 -3.86 -3.07
C ASN A 19 0.82 -5.03 -3.98
N GLU A 20 1.81 -5.81 -3.55
CA GLU A 20 2.35 -6.96 -4.27
C GLU A 20 1.77 -8.30 -3.80
N LEU A 21 0.94 -8.27 -2.75
CA LEU A 21 0.22 -9.45 -2.27
C LEU A 21 -1.04 -9.73 -3.08
N CYS A 22 -1.42 -11.00 -3.12
CA CYS A 22 -2.73 -11.38 -3.63
C CYS A 22 -3.84 -10.86 -2.69
N SER A 23 -5.07 -10.77 -3.21
CA SER A 23 -6.17 -10.14 -2.48
C SER A 23 -6.46 -10.79 -1.12
N THR A 24 -6.35 -12.12 -1.03
CA THR A 24 -6.62 -12.87 0.20
C THR A 24 -5.55 -12.63 1.26
N ASP A 25 -4.27 -12.68 0.90
CA ASP A 25 -3.18 -12.42 1.86
C ASP A 25 -3.20 -10.96 2.34
N ALA A 26 -3.55 -10.03 1.45
CA ALA A 26 -3.73 -8.64 1.83
C ALA A 26 -4.94 -8.43 2.76
N GLU A 27 -5.99 -9.25 2.67
CA GLU A 27 -7.13 -9.23 3.62
C GLU A 27 -6.69 -9.71 5.00
N ASP A 28 -5.98 -10.84 5.08
CA ASP A 28 -5.46 -11.40 6.33
C ASP A 28 -4.58 -10.39 7.08
N ILE A 29 -3.66 -9.72 6.36
CA ILE A 29 -2.79 -8.71 6.96
C ILE A 29 -3.59 -7.49 7.41
N ARG A 30 -4.59 -7.04 6.64
CA ARG A 30 -5.48 -5.93 7.06
C ARG A 30 -6.20 -6.24 8.36
N GLU A 31 -6.75 -7.46 8.47
CA GLU A 31 -7.43 -7.89 9.68
C GLU A 31 -6.47 -7.91 10.87
N HIS A 32 -5.25 -8.44 10.69
CA HIS A 32 -4.24 -8.45 11.74
C HIS A 32 -3.83 -7.04 12.18
N LEU A 33 -3.57 -6.13 11.23
CA LEU A 33 -3.20 -4.74 11.51
C LEU A 33 -4.27 -3.99 12.30
N ALA A 34 -5.55 -4.30 12.09
CA ALA A 34 -6.65 -3.69 12.84
C ALA A 34 -6.68 -4.10 14.33
N GLY A 35 -6.05 -5.23 14.68
CA GLY A 35 -6.01 -5.78 16.03
C GLY A 35 -4.65 -5.72 16.73
N CYS A 36 -3.58 -5.31 16.03
CA CYS A 36 -2.21 -5.41 16.53
C CYS A 36 -1.44 -4.08 16.39
N THR A 37 -1.28 -3.36 17.51
CA THR A 37 -0.57 -2.08 17.58
C THR A 37 0.90 -2.18 17.18
N ASP A 38 1.56 -3.31 17.44
CA ASP A 38 2.96 -3.52 17.08
C ASP A 38 3.12 -3.55 15.56
N CYS A 39 2.30 -4.33 14.85
CA CYS A 39 2.35 -4.42 13.40
C CYS A 39 1.83 -3.14 12.72
N GLU A 40 0.87 -2.44 13.33
CA GLU A 40 0.45 -1.10 12.88
C GLU A 40 1.62 -0.10 12.95
N SER A 41 2.42 -0.17 14.02
CA SER A 41 3.60 0.69 14.19
C SER A 41 4.67 0.39 13.15
N GLU A 42 4.94 -0.88 12.85
CA GLU A 42 5.87 -1.28 11.77
C GLU A 42 5.38 -0.79 10.41
N LEU A 43 4.08 -0.94 10.12
CA LEU A 43 3.48 -0.42 8.88
C LEU A 43 3.66 1.09 8.76
N HIS A 44 3.47 1.81 9.86
CA HIS A 44 3.67 3.25 9.90
C HIS A 44 5.12 3.64 9.55
N VAL A 45 6.11 2.92 10.10
CA VAL A 45 7.53 3.13 9.77
C VAL A 45 7.77 2.92 8.26
N GLY A 46 7.29 1.81 7.69
CA GLY A 46 7.42 1.52 6.26
C GLY A 46 6.79 2.59 5.36
N ARG A 47 5.62 3.11 5.75
CA ARG A 47 4.96 4.23 5.04
C ARG A 47 5.78 5.50 5.09
N VAL A 48 6.26 5.90 6.26
CA VAL A 48 7.07 7.12 6.42
C VAL A 48 8.35 7.04 5.61
N LEU A 49 9.01 5.87 5.59
CA LEU A 49 10.19 5.64 4.76
C LEU A 49 9.87 5.77 3.26
N THR A 50 8.80 5.12 2.81
CA THR A 50 8.35 5.20 1.41
C THR A 50 8.05 6.63 0.99
N GLU A 51 7.32 7.39 1.82
CA GLU A 51 7.01 8.79 1.56
C GLU A 51 8.28 9.67 1.52
N ALA A 52 9.25 9.40 2.40
CA ALA A 52 10.52 10.11 2.41
C ALA A 52 11.31 9.89 1.11
N VAL A 53 11.37 8.64 0.63
CA VAL A 53 12.01 8.28 -0.64
C VAL A 53 11.28 8.95 -1.81
N GLN A 54 9.94 8.87 -1.84
CA GLN A 54 9.13 9.51 -2.88
C GLN A 54 9.34 11.03 -2.92
N ARG A 55 9.42 11.69 -1.77
CA ARG A 55 9.70 13.14 -1.69
C ARG A 55 11.09 13.50 -2.22
N ALA A 56 12.07 12.62 -2.06
CA ALA A 56 13.41 12.81 -2.59
C ALA A 56 13.47 12.58 -4.11
N CYS A 57 12.57 11.75 -4.66
CA CYS A 57 12.45 11.54 -6.10
C CYS A 57 11.92 12.80 -6.79
N ARG A 58 12.62 13.24 -7.86
CA ARG A 58 12.25 14.43 -8.65
C ARG A 58 11.79 14.08 -10.07
N GLU A 59 11.67 12.80 -10.38
CA GLU A 59 11.18 12.36 -11.68
C GLU A 59 9.71 12.71 -11.81
N THR A 60 9.36 13.46 -12.86
CA THR A 60 7.99 13.88 -13.13
C THR A 60 7.49 13.11 -14.33
N ALA A 61 6.32 12.47 -14.20
CA ALA A 61 5.68 11.80 -15.31
C ALA A 61 5.39 12.80 -16.47
N PRO A 62 5.50 12.37 -17.75
CA PRO A 62 5.15 13.23 -18.88
C PRO A 62 3.72 13.77 -18.78
N GLY A 63 3.54 15.06 -19.10
CA GLY A 63 2.24 15.75 -18.99
C GLY A 63 1.14 15.07 -19.82
N ASP A 64 1.48 14.64 -21.04
CA ASP A 64 0.53 13.97 -21.94
C ASP A 64 0.01 12.65 -21.37
N LEU A 65 0.85 11.92 -20.63
CA LEU A 65 0.44 10.66 -19.98
C LEU A 65 -0.55 10.94 -18.85
N ARG A 66 -0.28 11.96 -18.04
CA ARG A 66 -1.20 12.39 -16.98
C ARG A 66 -2.57 12.77 -17.57
N ASP A 67 -2.57 13.53 -18.65
CA ASP A 67 -3.81 13.99 -19.27
C ASP A 67 -4.60 12.82 -19.89
N GLN A 68 -3.92 11.82 -20.46
CA GLN A 68 -4.55 10.56 -20.92
C GLN A 68 -5.19 9.77 -19.77
N VAL A 69 -4.49 9.60 -18.64
CA VAL A 69 -5.02 8.90 -17.46
C VAL A 69 -6.26 9.61 -16.91
N LEU A 70 -6.21 10.93 -16.77
CA LEU A 70 -7.34 11.73 -16.28
C LEU A 70 -8.56 11.64 -17.21
N LEU A 71 -8.36 11.62 -18.53
CA LEU A 71 -9.43 11.41 -19.50
C LEU A 71 -10.06 10.01 -19.35
N SER A 72 -9.23 8.97 -19.20
CA SER A 72 -9.69 7.60 -19.01
C SER A 72 -10.56 7.46 -17.76
N ILE A 73 -10.11 7.99 -16.62
CA ILE A 73 -10.87 7.98 -15.36
C ILE A 73 -12.25 8.63 -15.54
N ARG A 74 -12.30 9.82 -16.15
CA ARG A 74 -13.57 10.55 -16.39
C ARG A 74 -14.52 9.77 -17.31
N THR A 75 -13.98 9.10 -18.31
CA THR A 75 -14.78 8.30 -19.26
C THR A 75 -15.43 7.11 -18.56
N ILE A 76 -14.66 6.39 -17.74
CA ILE A 76 -15.17 5.26 -16.95
C ILE A 76 -16.27 5.74 -15.98
N GLN A 77 -16.04 6.85 -15.27
CA GLN A 77 -17.01 7.42 -14.34
C GLN A 77 -18.30 7.90 -15.00
N ALA A 78 -18.25 8.39 -16.24
CA ALA A 78 -19.44 8.84 -16.97
C ALA A 78 -20.28 7.69 -17.55
N THR A 79 -19.72 6.47 -17.59
CA THR A 79 -20.38 5.28 -18.17
C THR A 79 -21.04 4.40 -17.10
N HIS A 80 -20.87 4.72 -15.82
CA HIS A 80 -21.50 4.09 -14.66
C HIS A 80 -22.50 5.04 -14.00
#